data_AF-A0A963FHU4-F1
#
_entry.id   AF-A0A963FHU4-F1
#
_cell.length_a   1.000
_cell.length_b   1.000
_cell.length_c   1.000
_cell.angle_alpha   90.00
_cell.angle_beta   90.00
_cell.angle_gamma   90.00
#
_symmetry.space_group_name_H-M   'P 1'
#
loop_
_entity.id
_entity.type
_entity.pdbx_description
1 polymer ?
#
loop_
_entity_poly.entity_id
_entity_poly.type
_entity_poly.pdbx_seq_one_letter_code
_entity_poly.pdbx_strand_id
1 'polypeptide(L)'
;SVIVATKSALLAEQFTHLNRDEAMLAGLIHDVGAIPILIKAKDHQFLLDDEKKLDKLVDALHMSVGKFMLTFWNFDPSMIDVAANHDRLDRKPPGEKVDYVDIVQVANILSYEHCQGHRLGNIDTEKIPAFQRVGPDLIEQFKQRSAGEFEANISEALH
;
A
#
# COMPACT_ATOMS: atom_id res chain seq x y z
N SER A 1 -2.02 2.81 -6.71
CA SER A 1 -0.78 2.02 -6.91
C SER A 1 0.47 2.83 -7.24
N VAL A 2 0.49 3.79 -8.19
CA VAL A 2 1.74 4.51 -8.53
C VAL A 2 2.35 5.27 -7.35
N ILE A 3 1.54 6.02 -6.59
CA ILE A 3 2.01 6.75 -5.40
C ILE A 3 2.59 5.78 -4.36
N VAL A 4 1.91 4.65 -4.14
CA VAL A 4 2.37 3.57 -3.25
C VAL A 4 3.71 3.02 -3.72
N ALA A 5 3.87 2.74 -5.02
CA ALA A 5 5.13 2.27 -5.59
C ALA A 5 6.29 3.25 -5.34
N THR A 6 6.09 4.54 -5.59
CA THR A 6 7.11 5.57 -5.34
C THR A 6 7.46 5.65 -3.87
N LYS A 7 6.46 5.69 -2.96
CA LYS A 7 6.70 5.73 -1.52
C LYS A 7 7.42 4.48 -1.03
N SER A 8 7.04 3.29 -1.53
CA SER A 8 7.70 2.03 -1.19
C SER A 8 9.17 2.04 -1.60
N ALA A 9 9.48 2.52 -2.80
CA ALA A 9 10.86 2.65 -3.28
C ALA A 9 11.70 3.53 -2.35
N LEU A 10 11.18 4.73 -2.02
CA LEU A 10 11.89 5.70 -1.17
C LEU A 10 12.05 5.21 0.28
N LEU A 11 11.02 4.56 0.85
CA LEU A 11 11.10 3.98 2.19
C LEU A 11 12.13 2.85 2.25
N ALA A 12 12.19 2.01 1.21
CA ALA A 12 13.13 0.90 1.15
C ALA A 12 14.61 1.33 1.11
N GLU A 13 14.92 2.54 0.62
CA GLU A 13 16.30 3.09 0.62
C GLU A 13 16.92 3.19 2.02
N GLN A 14 16.10 3.23 3.07
CA GLN A 14 16.56 3.28 4.46
C GLN A 14 16.95 1.90 5.01
N PHE A 15 16.69 0.82 4.27
CA PHE A 15 16.92 -0.56 4.69
C PHE A 15 17.86 -1.26 3.73
N THR A 16 19.11 -1.48 4.14
CA THR A 16 20.17 -2.02 3.28
C THR A 16 19.92 -3.44 2.77
N HIS A 17 19.02 -4.19 3.41
CA HIS A 17 18.65 -5.56 3.00
C HIS A 17 17.46 -5.60 2.04
N LEU A 18 16.83 -4.47 1.74
CA LEU A 18 15.72 -4.37 0.80
C LEU A 18 16.21 -3.78 -0.53
N ASN A 19 15.80 -4.41 -1.63
CA ASN A 19 15.97 -3.85 -2.96
C ASN A 19 14.87 -2.81 -3.26
N ARG A 20 15.29 -1.61 -3.70
CA ARG A 20 14.43 -0.47 -4.04
C ARG A 20 13.46 -0.77 -5.19
N ASP A 21 13.93 -1.40 -6.25
CA ASP A 21 13.12 -1.70 -7.44
C ASP A 21 12.08 -2.78 -7.14
N GLU A 22 12.44 -3.77 -6.31
CA GLU A 22 11.49 -4.76 -5.78
C GLU A 22 10.43 -4.11 -4.89
N ALA A 23 10.79 -3.12 -4.05
CA ALA A 23 9.80 -2.37 -3.25
C ALA A 23 8.86 -1.56 -4.14
N MET A 24 9.39 -0.95 -5.20
CA MET A 24 8.59 -0.23 -6.19
C MET A 24 7.60 -1.17 -6.90
N LEU A 25 8.08 -2.33 -7.35
CA LEU A 25 7.24 -3.37 -7.96
C LEU A 25 6.16 -3.84 -6.99
N ALA A 26 6.53 -4.12 -5.74
CA ALA A 26 5.60 -4.53 -4.70
C ALA A 26 4.49 -3.50 -4.49
N GLY A 27 4.82 -2.21 -4.41
CA GLY A 27 3.83 -1.13 -4.32
C GLY A 27 2.98 -0.97 -5.58
N LEU A 28 3.49 -1.32 -6.77
CA LEU A 28 2.72 -1.29 -8.00
C LEU A 28 1.65 -2.40 -8.04
N ILE A 29 2.00 -3.61 -7.59
CA ILE A 29 1.17 -4.81 -7.71
C ILE A 29 0.36 -5.17 -6.46
N HIS A 30 0.54 -4.45 -5.34
CA HIS A 30 -0.05 -4.80 -4.05
C HIS A 30 -1.57 -5.03 -4.11
N ASP A 31 -2.28 -4.23 -4.90
CA ASP A 31 -3.74 -4.27 -5.03
C ASP A 31 -4.21 -4.77 -6.41
N VAL A 32 -3.40 -5.60 -7.08
CA VAL A 32 -3.75 -6.17 -8.39
C VAL A 32 -5.07 -6.97 -8.36
N GLY A 33 -5.43 -7.52 -7.19
CA GLY A 33 -6.65 -8.30 -6.99
C GLY A 33 -7.94 -7.50 -7.14
N ALA A 34 -7.91 -6.17 -6.97
CA ALA A 34 -9.08 -5.32 -7.19
C ALA A 34 -9.55 -5.36 -8.66
N ILE A 35 -8.62 -5.48 -9.62
CA ILE A 35 -8.92 -5.44 -11.05
C ILE A 35 -9.93 -6.51 -11.49
N PRO A 36 -9.69 -7.83 -11.28
CA PRO A 36 -10.66 -8.84 -11.67
C PRO A 36 -11.98 -8.75 -10.89
N ILE A 37 -11.97 -8.27 -9.65
CA ILE A 37 -13.20 -8.04 -8.86
C ILE A 37 -14.05 -6.98 -9.55
N LEU A 38 -13.46 -5.85 -9.91
CA LEU A 38 -14.13 -4.76 -10.62
C LEU A 38 -14.61 -5.16 -12.01
N ILE A 39 -13.83 -5.97 -12.74
CA ILE A 39 -14.26 -6.53 -14.03
C ILE A 39 -15.50 -7.40 -13.83
N LYS A 40 -15.50 -8.29 -12.83
CA LYS A 40 -16.61 -9.19 -12.59
C LYS A 40 -17.85 -8.49 -12.05
N ALA A 41 -17.68 -7.43 -11.26
CA ALA A 41 -18.79 -6.64 -10.72
C ALA A 41 -19.69 -6.03 -11.81
N LYS A 42 -19.15 -5.78 -13.01
CA LYS A 42 -19.92 -5.30 -14.17
C LYS A 42 -21.05 -6.24 -14.59
N ASP A 43 -20.93 -7.52 -14.29
CA ASP A 43 -21.98 -8.52 -14.58
C ASP A 43 -23.14 -8.48 -13.57
N HIS A 44 -23.04 -7.66 -12.52
CA HIS A 44 -23.94 -7.66 -11.37
C HIS A 44 -24.46 -6.24 -11.08
N GLN A 45 -25.56 -5.86 -11.73
CA GLN A 45 -26.15 -4.51 -11.67
C GLN A 45 -26.30 -3.96 -10.23
N PHE A 46 -26.69 -4.79 -9.26
CA PHE A 46 -26.88 -4.36 -7.87
C PHE A 46 -25.59 -3.89 -7.17
N LEU A 47 -24.41 -4.27 -7.67
CA LEU A 47 -23.10 -3.77 -7.19
C LEU A 47 -22.74 -2.44 -7.86
N LEU A 48 -23.19 -2.21 -9.10
CA LEU A 48 -22.97 -0.96 -9.83
C LEU A 48 -23.87 0.16 -9.30
N ASP A 49 -25.06 -0.19 -8.81
CA ASP A 49 -26.03 0.76 -8.27
C ASP A 49 -25.69 1.22 -6.82
N ASP A 50 -24.69 0.60 -6.17
CA ASP A 50 -24.30 0.88 -4.78
C ASP A 50 -22.78 0.78 -4.59
N GLU A 51 -22.10 1.91 -4.77
CA GLU A 51 -20.64 2.06 -4.62
C GLU A 51 -20.13 1.51 -3.28
N LYS A 52 -20.88 1.71 -2.18
CA LYS A 52 -20.48 1.20 -0.86
C LYS A 52 -20.49 -0.32 -0.77
N LYS A 53 -21.37 -1.00 -1.53
CA LYS A 53 -21.34 -2.47 -1.60
C LYS A 53 -20.16 -2.96 -2.42
N LEU A 54 -19.85 -2.28 -3.52
CA LEU A 54 -18.70 -2.61 -4.34
C LEU A 54 -17.40 -2.44 -3.55
N ASP A 55 -17.23 -1.33 -2.83
CA ASP A 55 -16.07 -1.09 -1.98
C ASP A 55 -15.89 -2.19 -0.94
N LYS A 56 -16.97 -2.55 -0.22
CA LYS A 56 -16.92 -3.65 0.77
C LYS A 56 -16.52 -4.99 0.15
N LEU A 57 -16.94 -5.25 -1.09
CA LEU A 57 -16.58 -6.47 -1.80
C LEU A 57 -15.10 -6.49 -2.18
N VAL A 58 -14.61 -5.38 -2.72
CA VAL A 58 -13.18 -5.20 -3.03
C VAL A 58 -12.36 -5.37 -1.75
N ASP A 59 -12.73 -4.70 -0.67
CA ASP A 59 -12.05 -4.75 0.63
C ASP A 59 -11.95 -6.17 1.17
N ALA A 60 -13.02 -6.96 1.03
CA ALA A 60 -13.06 -8.33 1.50
C ALA A 60 -12.21 -9.30 0.66
N LEU A 61 -12.04 -9.03 -0.64
CA LEU A 61 -11.53 -10.03 -1.59
C LEU A 61 -10.17 -9.70 -2.21
N HIS A 62 -9.82 -8.42 -2.37
CA HIS A 62 -8.66 -7.97 -3.15
C HIS A 62 -7.35 -8.67 -2.74
N MET A 63 -7.07 -8.82 -1.43
CA MET A 63 -5.87 -9.51 -0.96
C MET A 63 -5.84 -10.99 -1.37
N SER A 64 -6.96 -11.69 -1.22
CA SER A 64 -7.05 -13.13 -1.55
C SER A 64 -6.95 -13.39 -3.05
N VAL A 65 -7.58 -12.52 -3.85
CA VAL A 65 -7.55 -12.60 -5.31
C VAL A 65 -6.17 -12.19 -5.84
N GLY A 66 -5.58 -11.13 -5.29
CA GLY A 66 -4.22 -10.69 -5.63
C GLY A 66 -3.19 -11.78 -5.33
N LYS A 67 -3.27 -12.41 -4.15
CA LYS A 67 -2.44 -13.58 -3.81
C LYS A 67 -2.56 -14.68 -4.86
N PHE A 68 -3.79 -15.05 -5.23
CA PHE A 68 -4.03 -16.09 -6.23
C PHE A 68 -3.42 -15.73 -7.59
N MET A 69 -3.62 -14.50 -8.06
CA MET A 69 -3.08 -14.03 -9.34
C MET A 69 -1.55 -14.07 -9.37
N LEU A 70 -0.89 -13.50 -8.36
CA LEU A 70 0.57 -13.47 -8.32
C LEU A 70 1.17 -14.88 -8.17
N THR A 71 0.50 -15.77 -7.44
CA THR A 71 0.87 -17.19 -7.39
C THR A 71 0.78 -17.84 -8.77
N PHE A 72 -0.32 -17.62 -9.50
CA PHE A 72 -0.52 -18.16 -10.84
C PHE A 72 0.50 -17.64 -11.86
N TRP A 73 0.93 -16.39 -11.71
CA TRP A 73 1.98 -15.78 -12.53
C TRP A 73 3.40 -16.16 -12.11
N ASN A 74 3.57 -17.00 -11.09
CA ASN A 74 4.86 -17.43 -10.53
C ASN A 74 5.76 -16.27 -10.07
N PHE A 75 5.17 -15.25 -9.43
CA PHE A 75 5.94 -14.21 -8.75
C PHE A 75 6.67 -14.76 -7.52
N ASP A 76 7.71 -14.05 -7.09
CA ASP A 76 8.44 -14.39 -5.88
C ASP A 76 7.54 -14.39 -4.62
N PRO A 77 7.82 -15.27 -3.63
CA PRO A 77 7.01 -15.36 -2.41
C PRO A 77 6.84 -14.03 -1.67
N SER A 78 7.88 -13.18 -1.67
CA SER A 78 7.82 -11.85 -1.05
C SER A 78 6.76 -10.96 -1.69
N MET A 79 6.60 -11.00 -3.02
CA MET A 79 5.61 -10.24 -3.77
C MET A 79 4.19 -10.78 -3.54
N ILE A 80 4.07 -12.11 -3.49
CA ILE A 80 2.80 -12.79 -3.14
C ILE A 80 2.37 -12.38 -1.73
N ASP A 81 3.31 -12.33 -0.78
CA ASP A 81 3.04 -11.94 0.60
C ASP A 81 2.55 -10.49 0.71
N VAL A 82 3.07 -9.58 -0.11
CA VAL A 82 2.57 -8.19 -0.18
C VAL A 82 1.11 -8.17 -0.60
N ALA A 83 0.76 -8.79 -1.73
CA ALA A 83 -0.63 -8.80 -2.18
C ALA A 83 -1.57 -9.46 -1.16
N ALA A 84 -1.08 -10.49 -0.46
CA ALA A 84 -1.88 -11.25 0.51
C ALA A 84 -2.08 -10.54 1.87
N ASN A 85 -1.24 -9.57 2.23
CA ASN A 85 -1.19 -9.09 3.62
C ASN A 85 -1.03 -7.57 3.80
N HIS A 86 -0.79 -6.78 2.74
CA HIS A 86 -0.51 -5.34 2.88
C HIS A 86 -1.59 -4.56 3.64
N ASP A 87 -2.86 -4.98 3.57
CA ASP A 87 -3.98 -4.34 4.25
C ASP A 87 -4.36 -5.00 5.59
N ARG A 88 -3.60 -6.01 6.02
CA ARG A 88 -3.80 -6.69 7.31
C ARG A 88 -3.06 -5.92 8.42
N LEU A 89 -3.72 -4.90 8.98
CA LEU A 89 -3.10 -3.93 9.91
C LEU A 89 -2.61 -4.51 11.23
N ASP A 90 -3.06 -5.70 11.62
CA ASP A 90 -2.65 -6.42 12.83
C ASP A 90 -1.60 -7.51 12.57
N ARG A 91 -1.00 -7.51 11.37
CA ARG A 91 -0.02 -8.52 10.93
C ARG A 91 1.13 -8.64 11.92
N LYS A 92 1.41 -9.90 12.31
CA LYS A 92 2.58 -10.30 13.10
C LYS A 92 3.55 -11.09 12.22
N PRO A 93 4.57 -10.44 11.63
CA PRO A 93 5.58 -11.13 10.84
C PRO A 93 6.44 -12.08 11.69
N PRO A 94 7.00 -13.14 11.09
CA PRO A 94 7.77 -14.16 11.82
C PRO A 94 9.17 -13.72 12.27
N GLY A 95 9.61 -12.50 11.94
CA GLY A 95 10.95 -11.99 12.27
C GLY A 95 10.96 -10.51 12.60
N GLU A 96 12.10 -10.02 13.10
CA GLU A 96 12.25 -8.64 13.58
C GLU A 96 12.58 -7.65 12.45
N LYS A 97 13.17 -8.13 11.35
CA LYS A 97 13.54 -7.28 10.21
C LYS A 97 12.31 -6.83 9.43
N VAL A 98 12.28 -5.56 9.07
CA VAL A 98 11.31 -4.97 8.13
C VAL A 98 11.31 -5.73 6.82
N ASP A 99 10.12 -6.05 6.31
CA ASP A 99 9.94 -6.72 5.02
C ASP A 99 9.12 -5.86 4.03
N TYR A 100 8.96 -6.35 2.81
CA TYR A 100 8.21 -5.62 1.77
C TYR A 100 6.73 -5.40 2.12
N VAL A 101 6.13 -6.26 2.96
CA VAL A 101 4.74 -6.06 3.40
C VAL A 101 4.68 -4.86 4.34
N ASP A 102 5.63 -4.74 5.26
CA ASP A 102 5.72 -3.59 6.18
C ASP A 102 5.89 -2.28 5.38
N ILE A 103 6.81 -2.26 4.40
CA ILE A 103 7.06 -1.09 3.53
C ILE A 103 5.80 -0.70 2.76
N VAL A 104 5.15 -1.66 2.08
CA VAL A 104 3.98 -1.37 1.25
C VAL A 104 2.78 -0.99 2.11
N GLN A 105 2.59 -1.60 3.29
CA GLN A 105 1.51 -1.23 4.22
C GLN A 105 1.67 0.23 4.66
N VAL A 106 2.88 0.64 5.08
CA VAL A 106 3.17 2.03 5.44
C VAL A 106 2.95 2.96 4.25
N ALA A 107 3.51 2.63 3.08
CA ALA A 107 3.35 3.42 1.86
C ALA A 107 1.89 3.58 1.44
N ASN A 108 1.08 2.52 1.58
CA ASN A 108 -0.34 2.53 1.24
C ASN A 108 -1.09 3.49 2.16
N ILE A 109 -0.92 3.37 3.47
CA ILE A 109 -1.56 4.23 4.47
C ILE A 109 -1.17 5.70 4.27
N LEU A 110 0.13 5.99 4.08
CA LEU A 110 0.62 7.34 3.82
C LEU A 110 0.11 7.93 2.50
N SER A 111 -0.40 7.11 1.58
CA SER A 111 -1.03 7.60 0.35
C SER A 111 -2.43 8.18 0.57
N TYR A 112 -3.04 7.93 1.74
CA TYR A 112 -4.40 8.36 2.09
C TYR A 112 -4.48 9.29 3.30
N GLU A 113 -3.35 9.67 3.92
CA GLU A 113 -3.28 10.46 5.18
C GLU A 113 -4.02 11.81 5.15
N HIS A 114 -4.40 12.31 3.98
CA HIS A 114 -5.18 13.54 3.80
C HIS A 114 -6.50 13.34 3.04
N CYS A 115 -6.89 12.09 2.79
CA CYS A 115 -8.12 11.75 2.09
C CYS A 115 -9.27 11.60 3.08
N GLN A 116 -10.11 12.63 3.19
CA GLN A 116 -11.33 12.54 4.01
C GLN A 116 -12.27 11.45 3.46
N GLY A 117 -12.76 10.59 4.35
CA GLY A 117 -13.73 9.54 4.03
C GLY A 117 -13.12 8.20 3.58
N HIS A 118 -11.79 8.11 3.39
CA HIS A 118 -11.13 6.84 3.08
C HIS A 118 -10.85 6.03 4.34
N ARG A 119 -10.96 4.69 4.28
CA ARG A 119 -10.77 3.80 5.45
C ARG A 119 -9.40 3.95 6.11
N LEU A 120 -8.37 4.25 5.31
CA LEU A 120 -6.99 4.44 5.77
C LEU A 120 -6.65 5.89 6.13
N GLY A 121 -7.55 6.84 5.90
CA GLY A 121 -7.25 8.27 6.07
C GLY A 121 -7.23 8.76 7.52
N ASN A 122 -7.88 8.04 8.45
CA ASN A 122 -8.00 8.42 9.86
C ASN A 122 -7.69 7.24 10.81
N ILE A 123 -6.69 6.43 10.47
CA ILE A 123 -6.28 5.31 11.33
C ILE A 123 -5.19 5.74 12.31
N ASP A 124 -5.23 5.18 13.51
CA ASP A 124 -4.20 5.38 14.52
C ASP A 124 -2.94 4.60 14.15
N THR A 125 -2.04 5.27 13.41
CA THR A 125 -0.84 4.65 12.85
C THR A 125 0.15 4.17 13.92
N GLU A 126 0.10 4.71 15.15
CA GLU A 126 0.99 4.31 16.24
C GLU A 126 0.74 2.87 16.71
N LYS A 127 -0.48 2.37 16.50
CA LYS A 127 -0.89 1.01 16.88
C LYS A 127 -0.58 -0.04 15.82
N ILE A 128 -0.13 0.37 14.64
CA ILE A 128 0.08 -0.53 13.50
C ILE A 128 1.51 -1.11 13.61
N PRO A 129 1.68 -2.45 13.71
CA PRO A 129 3.01 -3.06 13.84
C PRO A 129 3.98 -2.66 12.73
N ALA A 130 3.51 -2.50 11.48
CA ALA A 130 4.36 -2.06 10.38
C ALA A 130 4.97 -0.67 10.62
N PHE A 131 4.22 0.29 11.18
CA PHE A 131 4.73 1.61 11.52
C PHE A 131 5.80 1.55 12.61
N GLN A 132 5.57 0.74 13.65
CA GLN A 132 6.53 0.53 14.73
C GLN A 132 7.82 -0.11 14.21
N ARG A 133 7.71 -1.07 13.29
CA ARG A 133 8.84 -1.80 12.70
C ARG A 133 9.65 -0.95 11.72
N VAL A 134 8.99 -0.18 10.86
CA VAL A 134 9.64 0.75 9.93
C VAL A 134 10.31 1.90 10.70
N GLY A 135 9.76 2.30 11.84
CA GLY A 135 10.33 3.32 12.72
C GLY A 135 9.54 4.63 12.63
N PRO A 136 8.87 5.07 13.71
CA PRO A 136 8.09 6.31 13.72
C PRO A 136 8.89 7.54 13.31
N ASP A 137 10.12 7.69 13.81
CA ASP A 137 11.00 8.82 13.50
C ASP A 137 11.36 8.88 12.00
N LEU A 138 11.59 7.72 11.37
CA LEU A 138 11.86 7.62 9.94
C LEU A 138 10.64 8.04 9.13
N ILE A 139 9.45 7.60 9.55
CA ILE A 139 8.19 7.94 8.89
C ILE A 139 7.90 9.44 9.03
N GLU A 140 8.19 10.04 10.18
CA GLU A 140 8.03 11.49 10.38
C GLU A 140 8.98 12.29 9.47
N GLN A 141 10.26 11.91 9.40
CA GLN A 141 11.23 12.51 8.48
C GLN A 141 10.78 12.36 7.02
N PHE A 142 10.24 11.18 6.66
CA PHE A 142 9.72 10.91 5.31
C PHE A 142 8.54 11.83 4.95
N LYS A 143 7.61 12.05 5.89
CA LYS A 143 6.47 12.98 5.71
C LYS A 143 6.96 14.41 5.51
N GLN A 144 7.90 14.88 6.33
CA GLN A 144 8.46 16.22 6.24
C GLN A 144 9.15 16.47 4.90
N ARG A 145 9.97 15.52 4.42
CA ARG A 145 10.64 15.61 3.12
C ARG A 145 9.65 15.63 1.96
N SER A 146 8.63 14.76 2.02
CA SER A 146 7.58 14.70 0.99
C SER A 146 6.78 16.01 0.89
N ALA A 147 6.51 16.66 2.04
CA ALA A 147 5.84 17.95 2.08
C ALA A 147 6.72 19.07 1.50
N GLY A 148 8.00 19.10 1.86
CA GLY A 148 8.96 20.09 1.34
C GLY A 148 9.17 19.99 -0.18
N GLU A 149 9.26 18.77 -0.73
CA GLU A 149 9.36 18.55 -2.18
C GLU A 149 8.08 19.00 -2.92
N PHE A 150 6.91 18.79 -2.33
CA PHE A 150 5.65 19.27 -2.90
C PHE A 150 5.58 20.81 -2.93
N GLU A 151 5.96 21.48 -1.84
CA GLU A 151 6.00 22.94 -1.76
C GLU A 151 7.03 23.56 -2.72
N ALA A 152 8.22 22.95 -2.85
CA ALA A 152 9.25 23.39 -3.78
C ALA A 152 8.77 23.32 -5.24
N ASN A 153 8.12 22.21 -5.63
CA ASN A 153 7.58 22.03 -6.97
C ASN A 153 6.45 23.02 -7.31
N ILE A 154 5.63 23.40 -6.33
CA ILE A 154 4.61 24.45 -6.52
C ILE A 154 5.28 25.81 -6.71
N SER A 155 6.32 26.12 -5.93
CA SER A 155 7.04 27.39 -6.05
C SER A 155 7.75 27.52 -7.40
N GLU A 156 8.34 26.45 -7.94
CA GLU A 156 8.96 26.46 -9.27
C GLU A 156 7.92 26.59 -10.39
N ALA A 157 6.74 25.99 -10.26
CA ALA A 157 5.68 26.09 -11.28
C ALA A 157 4.98 27.46 -11.35
N LEU A 158 5.14 28.29 -10.31
CA LEU A 158 4.56 29.64 -10.22
C LEU A 158 5.55 30.76 -10.61
N HIS A 159 6.78 30.40 -11.02
CA HIS A 159 7.81 31.30 -11.54
C HIS A 159 8.08 31.04 -13.02
#